data_AF-A0A662RVQ1-F1
#
_entry.id   AF-A0A662RVQ1-F1
#
_cell.length_a   1.000
_cell.length_b   1.000
_cell.length_c   1.000
_cell.angle_alpha   90.00
_cell.angle_beta   90.00
_cell.angle_gamma   90.00
#
_symmetry.space_group_name_H-M   'P 1'
#
loop_
_entity.id
_entity.type
_entity.pdbx_description
1 polymer ?
#
loop_
_entity_poly.entity_id
_entity_poly.type
_entity_poly.pdbx_seq_one_letter_code
_entity_poly.pdbx_strand_id
1 'polypeptide(L)'
;MRQTIALALILGVASLVLLTSTDVFTLFASQHTFVNVSFAENDINCVDCHHRIQEELNSSAFHNNLSCEDCHRFTGTGITFASGDGASATPGKEAHAAYTPRCLDCHGGSGTWIGSEFAPPAPAFNESTIPDYTAHKKLVLKAKNSNMSAGENEACLVCHTNYSCKITYSYFYNINYTLENWSFSSFSYNGTRYYDVQWVKSGAKHEFLSLDEIKCTKCHKNIYDALVNGTSGSGENYLTHAPIEIDKTGSGNWDTDNAWGHYRYHYIPSYRAEHVNSSYCFRCHNVDKYADENPSYALTYNLSYVVEDTNSTDVHCAEALTCATCHAKGKTKEVIDNTDRSGEGHSGEDFVGNISYARTFNGDICMGCHEAAVHPDGGGQCSRCHKWGNAEVYIESEPSGYAENT
;
A
#
# COMPACT_ATOMS: atom_id res chain seq x y z
N MET A 1 -24.21 -23.13 -55.48
CA MET A 1 -23.12 -22.21 -55.87
C MET A 1 -22.94 -21.05 -54.90
N ARG A 2 -23.80 -20.02 -54.83
CA ARG A 2 -23.60 -18.89 -53.89
C ARG A 2 -23.45 -19.30 -52.41
N GLN A 3 -24.34 -20.16 -51.90
CA GLN A 3 -24.23 -20.70 -50.53
C GLN A 3 -22.97 -21.55 -50.34
N THR A 4 -22.57 -22.32 -51.36
CA THR A 4 -21.37 -23.16 -51.36
C THR A 4 -20.09 -22.33 -51.27
N ILE A 5 -20.03 -21.20 -52.00
CA ILE A 5 -18.93 -20.24 -51.96
C ILE A 5 -18.89 -19.54 -50.60
N ALA A 6 -20.04 -19.10 -50.07
CA ALA A 6 -20.11 -18.47 -48.75
C ALA A 6 -19.62 -19.40 -47.63
N LEU A 7 -20.01 -20.69 -47.67
CA LEU A 7 -19.56 -21.67 -46.69
C LEU A 7 -18.05 -21.92 -46.77
N ALA A 8 -17.50 -22.06 -47.98
CA ALA A 8 -16.06 -22.22 -48.19
C ALA A 8 -15.26 -20.99 -47.72
N LEU A 9 -15.82 -19.78 -47.89
CA LEU A 9 -15.18 -18.53 -47.48
C LEU A 9 -15.23 -18.35 -45.95
N ILE A 10 -16.34 -18.72 -45.30
CA ILE A 10 -16.45 -18.77 -43.83
C ILE A 10 -15.46 -19.78 -43.25
N LEU A 11 -15.36 -20.99 -43.81
CA LEU A 11 -14.40 -22.00 -43.38
C LEU A 11 -12.96 -21.52 -43.60
N GLY A 12 -12.65 -20.95 -44.76
CA GLY A 12 -11.31 -20.42 -45.05
C GLY A 12 -10.90 -19.27 -44.10
N VAL A 13 -11.81 -18.34 -43.81
CA VAL A 13 -11.56 -17.26 -42.84
C VAL A 13 -11.46 -17.80 -41.41
N ALA A 14 -12.30 -18.76 -41.01
CA ALA A 14 -12.20 -19.39 -39.69
C ALA A 14 -10.88 -20.15 -39.52
N SER A 15 -10.44 -20.90 -40.53
CA SER A 15 -9.13 -21.56 -40.53
C SER A 15 -7.97 -20.55 -40.49
N LEU A 16 -8.07 -19.43 -41.21
CA LEU A 16 -7.04 -18.40 -41.17
C LEU A 16 -6.99 -17.71 -39.80
N VAL A 17 -8.14 -17.40 -39.19
CA VAL A 17 -8.25 -16.85 -37.83
C VAL A 17 -7.67 -17.83 -36.80
N LEU A 18 -7.93 -19.13 -36.91
CA LEU A 18 -7.34 -20.18 -36.06
C LEU A 18 -5.83 -20.38 -36.27
N LEU A 19 -5.31 -20.06 -37.46
CA LEU A 19 -3.87 -20.11 -37.77
C LEU A 19 -3.14 -18.83 -37.37
N THR A 20 -3.84 -17.70 -37.23
CA THR A 20 -3.26 -16.41 -36.82
C THR A 20 -3.56 -16.02 -35.38
N SER A 21 -4.45 -16.75 -34.69
CA SER A 21 -4.67 -16.58 -33.25
C SER A 21 -3.45 -17.09 -32.50
N THR A 22 -2.73 -16.16 -31.86
CA THR A 22 -1.54 -16.42 -31.05
C THR A 22 -1.85 -17.04 -29.68
N ASP A 23 -3.13 -17.17 -29.32
CA ASP A 23 -3.58 -17.89 -28.14
C ASP A 23 -3.54 -19.40 -28.38
N VAL A 24 -2.79 -20.12 -27.54
CA VAL A 24 -2.38 -21.52 -27.75
C VAL A 24 -3.57 -22.49 -27.77
N PHE A 25 -3.98 -22.92 -28.97
CA PHE A 25 -4.93 -24.02 -29.15
C PHE A 25 -4.27 -25.39 -28.95
N THR A 26 -4.34 -25.94 -27.74
CA THR A 26 -4.10 -27.38 -27.49
C THR A 26 -5.30 -28.22 -27.95
N LEU A 27 -5.51 -28.29 -29.28
CA LEU A 27 -6.60 -29.05 -29.86
C LEU A 27 -6.31 -30.57 -29.84
N PHE A 28 -6.84 -31.27 -28.83
CA PHE A 28 -6.60 -32.69 -28.61
C PHE A 28 -7.11 -33.60 -29.75
N ALA A 29 -6.17 -34.15 -30.52
CA ALA A 29 -6.38 -35.33 -31.37
C ALA A 29 -5.09 -36.17 -31.54
N SER A 30 -4.70 -36.94 -30.52
CA SER A 30 -3.63 -37.96 -30.56
C SER A 30 -2.24 -37.53 -31.06
N GLN A 31 -1.86 -36.26 -30.93
CA GLN A 31 -0.50 -35.78 -31.21
C GLN A 31 0.10 -35.07 -29.99
N HIS A 32 0.49 -35.85 -28.98
CA HIS A 32 1.46 -35.38 -27.99
C HIS A 32 2.87 -35.60 -28.54
N THR A 33 3.40 -34.61 -29.24
CA THR A 33 4.84 -34.54 -29.51
C THR A 33 5.50 -34.07 -28.22
N PHE A 34 5.93 -35.00 -27.37
CA PHE A 34 6.68 -34.66 -26.17
C PHE A 34 8.01 -33.99 -26.57
N VAL A 35 8.28 -32.79 -26.07
CA VAL A 35 9.57 -32.12 -26.24
C VAL A 35 10.64 -32.99 -25.59
N ASN A 36 11.72 -33.27 -26.31
CA ASN A 36 12.73 -34.20 -25.85
C ASN A 36 13.69 -33.54 -24.84
N VAL A 37 13.27 -33.48 -23.58
CA VAL A 37 14.08 -33.07 -22.42
C VAL A 37 15.12 -34.12 -22.00
N SER A 38 15.58 -34.97 -22.91
CA SER A 38 16.68 -35.89 -22.60
C SER A 38 18.05 -35.28 -22.87
N PHE A 39 18.18 -34.19 -23.63
CA PHE A 39 19.48 -33.55 -23.85
C PHE A 39 19.99 -32.83 -22.60
N ALA A 40 21.31 -32.70 -22.44
CA ALA A 40 21.94 -32.14 -21.23
C ALA A 40 21.50 -30.71 -20.86
N GLU A 41 21.06 -29.94 -21.86
CA GLU A 41 20.49 -28.59 -21.69
C GLU A 41 19.12 -28.66 -20.99
N ASN A 42 18.30 -29.68 -21.28
CA ASN A 42 16.95 -29.91 -20.76
C ASN A 42 15.88 -28.89 -21.21
N ASP A 43 16.23 -28.07 -22.20
CA ASP A 43 15.46 -26.91 -22.63
C ASP A 43 14.05 -27.27 -23.13
N ILE A 44 13.05 -26.76 -22.42
CA ILE A 44 11.76 -26.41 -23.02
C ILE A 44 11.86 -24.94 -23.33
N ASN A 45 12.09 -24.60 -24.60
CA ASN A 45 12.16 -23.22 -25.05
C ASN A 45 10.82 -22.51 -24.79
N CYS A 46 10.75 -21.81 -23.66
CA CYS A 46 9.52 -21.16 -23.19
C CYS A 46 9.00 -20.15 -24.22
N VAL A 47 9.89 -19.49 -24.95
CA VAL A 47 9.57 -18.42 -25.90
C VAL A 47 8.79 -18.93 -27.11
N ASP A 48 9.02 -20.17 -27.55
CA ASP A 48 8.29 -20.77 -28.69
C ASP A 48 6.77 -20.85 -28.42
N CYS A 49 6.39 -21.09 -27.16
CA CYS A 49 4.99 -21.13 -26.72
C CYS A 49 4.50 -19.81 -26.11
N HIS A 50 5.41 -19.00 -25.55
CA HIS A 50 5.08 -17.83 -24.73
C HIS A 50 5.78 -16.54 -25.21
N HIS A 51 5.98 -16.37 -26.53
CA HIS A 51 6.61 -15.16 -27.13
C HIS A 51 6.09 -13.84 -26.52
N ARG A 52 4.78 -13.67 -26.36
CA ARG A 52 4.18 -12.49 -25.74
C ARG A 52 4.67 -12.25 -24.30
N ILE A 53 4.88 -13.31 -23.52
CA ILE A 53 5.39 -13.20 -22.15
C ILE A 53 6.86 -12.76 -22.15
N GLN A 54 7.64 -13.22 -23.13
CA GLN A 54 9.00 -12.72 -23.35
C GLN A 54 9.00 -11.24 -23.78
N GLU A 55 8.04 -10.81 -24.62
CA GLU A 55 7.87 -9.39 -24.98
C GLU A 55 7.51 -8.53 -23.75
N GLU A 56 6.55 -8.98 -22.92
CA GLU A 56 6.21 -8.34 -21.64
C GLU A 56 7.47 -8.22 -20.75
N LEU A 57 8.23 -9.31 -20.56
CA LEU A 57 9.46 -9.32 -19.75
C LEU A 57 10.53 -8.37 -20.30
N ASN A 58 10.80 -8.42 -21.61
CA ASN A 58 11.79 -7.56 -22.28
C ASN A 58 11.44 -6.05 -22.17
N SER A 59 10.15 -5.71 -22.08
CA SER A 59 9.70 -4.32 -21.91
C SER A 59 9.80 -3.78 -20.48
N SER A 60 10.20 -4.60 -19.51
CA SER A 60 10.23 -4.25 -18.10
C SER A 60 11.38 -3.31 -17.71
N ALA A 61 11.14 -2.48 -16.69
CA ALA A 61 12.17 -1.69 -16.01
C ALA A 61 13.11 -2.54 -15.13
N PHE A 62 12.62 -3.69 -14.63
CA PHE A 62 13.37 -4.67 -13.83
C PHE A 62 13.11 -6.08 -14.36
N HIS A 63 14.01 -7.03 -14.07
CA HIS A 63 13.93 -8.44 -14.53
C HIS A 63 14.03 -8.66 -16.05
N ASN A 64 14.17 -7.61 -16.87
CA ASN A 64 14.38 -7.73 -18.32
C ASN A 64 15.74 -8.36 -18.71
N ASN A 65 16.63 -8.53 -17.74
CA ASN A 65 17.90 -9.25 -17.83
C ASN A 65 17.82 -10.72 -17.35
N LEU A 66 16.66 -11.16 -16.84
CA LEU A 66 16.42 -12.54 -16.43
C LEU A 66 15.74 -13.32 -17.55
N SER A 67 16.04 -14.61 -17.64
CA SER A 67 15.32 -15.56 -18.50
C SER A 67 14.03 -16.05 -17.85
N CYS A 68 13.18 -16.74 -18.61
CA CYS A 68 12.03 -17.44 -18.01
C CYS A 68 12.48 -18.49 -16.98
N GLU A 69 13.63 -19.15 -17.17
CA GLU A 69 14.09 -20.24 -16.30
C GLU A 69 14.63 -19.74 -14.96
N ASP A 70 15.26 -18.56 -14.94
CA ASP A 70 15.76 -17.91 -13.72
C ASP A 70 14.66 -17.76 -12.65
N CYS A 71 13.41 -17.58 -13.09
CA CYS A 71 12.22 -17.52 -12.23
C CYS A 71 11.49 -18.87 -12.15
N HIS A 72 11.16 -19.48 -13.29
CA HIS A 72 10.27 -20.65 -13.36
C HIS A 72 10.95 -22.00 -13.10
N ARG A 73 12.29 -22.04 -13.05
CA ARG A 73 13.11 -23.20 -12.65
C ARG A 73 14.01 -22.86 -11.45
N PHE A 74 13.68 -21.81 -10.70
CA PHE A 74 14.42 -21.37 -9.51
C PHE A 74 14.50 -22.47 -8.44
N THR A 75 15.72 -22.89 -8.11
CA THR A 75 15.97 -24.03 -7.20
C THR A 75 16.05 -23.66 -5.71
N GLY A 76 16.06 -22.36 -5.37
CA GLY A 76 16.13 -21.90 -3.97
C GLY A 76 14.91 -22.24 -3.12
N THR A 77 13.80 -22.62 -3.74
CA THR A 77 12.58 -23.14 -3.08
C THR A 77 12.69 -24.62 -2.65
N GLY A 78 13.72 -25.34 -3.11
CA GLY A 78 13.83 -26.80 -2.93
C GLY A 78 12.98 -27.63 -3.90
N ILE A 79 12.26 -26.99 -4.84
CA ILE A 79 11.52 -27.68 -5.92
C ILE A 79 12.52 -28.42 -6.83
N THR A 80 12.23 -29.69 -7.09
CA THR A 80 12.99 -30.52 -8.04
C THR A 80 12.26 -30.63 -9.37
N PHE A 81 12.94 -30.21 -10.44
CA PHE A 81 12.48 -30.27 -11.83
C PHE A 81 12.97 -31.54 -12.52
N ALA A 82 12.33 -31.94 -13.63
CA ALA A 82 12.87 -33.00 -14.47
C ALA A 82 14.14 -32.53 -15.20
N SER A 83 15.05 -33.50 -15.40
CA SER A 83 16.32 -33.32 -16.10
C SER A 83 16.81 -34.64 -16.72
N GLY A 84 17.80 -34.56 -17.60
CA GLY A 84 18.41 -35.63 -18.36
C GLY A 84 19.75 -35.20 -18.96
N ASP A 85 20.51 -36.16 -19.48
CA ASP A 85 21.92 -36.01 -19.89
C ASP A 85 22.28 -36.70 -21.22
N GLY A 86 21.26 -37.15 -21.96
CA GLY A 86 21.33 -37.88 -23.22
C GLY A 86 21.33 -39.40 -23.06
N ALA A 87 21.64 -39.89 -21.85
CA ALA A 87 21.71 -41.31 -21.51
C ALA A 87 20.66 -41.73 -20.47
N SER A 88 20.20 -40.79 -19.65
CA SER A 88 19.27 -41.01 -18.54
C SER A 88 18.32 -39.81 -18.38
N ALA A 89 17.25 -40.01 -17.62
CA ALA A 89 16.32 -38.96 -17.23
C ALA A 89 15.94 -39.14 -15.75
N THR A 90 16.01 -38.05 -14.99
CA THR A 90 15.55 -37.93 -13.61
C THR A 90 14.22 -37.19 -13.60
N PRO A 91 13.11 -37.82 -13.16
CA PRO A 91 11.85 -37.12 -13.01
C PRO A 91 11.90 -36.13 -11.84
N GLY A 92 11.42 -34.91 -12.06
CA GLY A 92 11.14 -33.96 -10.98
C GLY A 92 10.02 -34.47 -10.07
N LYS A 93 10.09 -34.15 -8.77
CA LYS A 93 9.10 -34.61 -7.78
C LYS A 93 7.96 -33.61 -7.61
N GLU A 94 8.28 -32.33 -7.53
CA GLU A 94 7.32 -31.25 -7.30
C GLU A 94 6.85 -30.59 -8.61
N ALA A 95 7.74 -30.49 -9.61
CA ALA A 95 7.42 -29.89 -10.91
C ALA A 95 8.07 -30.69 -12.06
N HIS A 96 7.39 -30.78 -13.21
CA HIS A 96 7.97 -31.43 -14.40
C HIS A 96 8.99 -30.51 -15.08
N ALA A 97 8.53 -29.36 -15.56
CA ALA A 97 9.30 -28.44 -16.41
C ALA A 97 9.51 -27.06 -15.78
N ALA A 98 8.48 -26.56 -15.09
CA ALA A 98 8.41 -25.24 -14.52
C ALA A 98 7.38 -25.25 -13.39
N TYR A 99 7.45 -24.27 -12.51
CA TYR A 99 6.39 -23.95 -11.54
C TYR A 99 5.95 -22.49 -11.70
N THR A 100 4.89 -22.07 -10.99
CA THR A 100 4.50 -20.66 -10.92
C THR A 100 5.23 -20.03 -9.72
N PRO A 101 6.26 -19.20 -9.92
CA PRO A 101 7.01 -18.59 -8.83
C PRO A 101 6.15 -17.61 -8.04
N ARG A 102 6.45 -17.50 -6.75
CA ARG A 102 5.96 -16.43 -5.88
C ARG A 102 6.99 -15.30 -5.80
N CYS A 103 6.54 -14.07 -5.63
CA CYS A 103 7.45 -12.93 -5.43
C CYS A 103 8.37 -13.16 -4.22
N LEU A 104 7.85 -13.71 -3.13
CA LEU A 104 8.65 -14.01 -1.93
C LEU A 104 9.53 -15.27 -2.03
N ASP A 105 9.50 -16.04 -3.13
CA ASP A 105 10.49 -17.11 -3.34
C ASP A 105 11.90 -16.52 -3.50
N CYS A 106 12.00 -15.31 -4.08
CA CYS A 106 13.27 -14.59 -4.28
C CYS A 106 13.38 -13.33 -3.40
N HIS A 107 12.28 -12.61 -3.17
CA HIS A 107 12.24 -11.40 -2.33
C HIS A 107 11.90 -11.69 -0.85
N GLY A 108 11.75 -12.96 -0.45
CA GLY A 108 11.52 -13.34 0.94
C GLY A 108 12.79 -13.31 1.79
N GLY A 109 12.62 -13.31 3.12
CA GLY A 109 13.72 -13.45 4.08
C GLY A 109 14.80 -12.36 3.92
N SER A 110 16.02 -12.77 3.55
CA SER A 110 17.17 -11.88 3.32
C SER A 110 17.34 -11.44 1.87
N GLY A 111 16.44 -11.84 0.96
CA GLY A 111 16.70 -11.82 -0.47
C GLY A 111 17.62 -12.96 -0.91
N THR A 112 17.82 -13.11 -2.22
CA THR A 112 18.64 -14.17 -2.82
C THR A 112 19.36 -13.69 -4.09
N TRP A 113 20.37 -14.43 -4.52
CA TRP A 113 21.04 -14.22 -5.81
C TRP A 113 20.45 -15.11 -6.89
N ILE A 114 20.26 -14.55 -8.08
CA ILE A 114 19.79 -15.22 -9.30
C ILE A 114 20.84 -14.90 -10.37
N GLY A 115 21.75 -15.84 -10.62
CA GLY A 115 22.92 -15.59 -11.47
C GLY A 115 23.80 -14.46 -10.91
N SER A 116 23.95 -13.36 -11.65
CA SER A 116 24.66 -12.14 -11.25
C SER A 116 23.80 -11.12 -10.50
N GLU A 117 22.50 -11.34 -10.43
CA GLU A 117 21.53 -10.35 -9.94
C GLU A 117 21.13 -10.67 -8.50
N PHE A 118 21.00 -9.63 -7.66
CA PHE A 118 20.48 -9.78 -6.31
C PHE A 118 19.02 -9.34 -6.25
N ALA A 119 18.12 -10.25 -5.86
CA ALA A 119 16.75 -9.93 -5.51
C ALA A 119 16.72 -9.38 -4.08
N PRO A 120 16.51 -8.07 -3.86
CA PRO A 120 16.48 -7.50 -2.52
C PRO A 120 15.26 -8.01 -1.75
N PRO A 121 15.35 -8.14 -0.42
CA PRO A 121 14.21 -8.55 0.39
C PRO A 121 13.05 -7.54 0.31
N ALA A 122 11.83 -8.04 0.51
CA ALA A 122 10.64 -7.25 0.76
C ALA A 122 10.36 -7.25 2.28
N PRO A 123 11.01 -6.37 3.08
CA PRO A 123 11.00 -6.49 4.53
C PRO A 123 9.59 -6.36 5.14
N ALA A 124 9.40 -7.06 6.26
CA ALA A 124 8.11 -7.38 6.88
C ALA A 124 7.12 -8.23 6.05
N PHE A 125 7.36 -8.46 4.75
CA PHE A 125 6.64 -9.48 3.97
C PHE A 125 7.44 -10.78 3.92
N ASN A 126 6.95 -11.80 4.63
CA ASN A 126 7.51 -13.14 4.60
C ASN A 126 6.39 -14.18 4.66
N GLU A 127 6.72 -15.47 4.60
CA GLU A 127 5.77 -16.57 4.76
C GLU A 127 5.22 -16.74 6.18
N SER A 128 5.88 -16.12 7.17
CA SER A 128 5.47 -16.08 8.56
C SER A 128 4.40 -15.00 8.85
N THR A 129 4.10 -14.79 10.13
CA THR A 129 3.23 -13.71 10.62
C THR A 129 3.73 -12.34 10.15
N ILE A 130 2.97 -11.67 9.29
CA ILE A 130 3.22 -10.28 8.89
C ILE A 130 2.99 -9.35 10.09
N PRO A 131 3.93 -8.45 10.44
CA PRO A 131 3.77 -7.50 11.56
C PRO A 131 2.62 -6.51 11.37
N ASP A 132 1.96 -6.10 12.46
CA ASP A 132 0.84 -5.14 12.42
C ASP A 132 1.25 -3.70 12.07
N TYR A 133 2.54 -3.37 12.12
CA TYR A 133 3.07 -2.11 11.61
C TYR A 133 3.13 -2.06 10.07
N THR A 134 2.81 -3.14 9.34
CA THR A 134 2.90 -3.14 7.86
C THR A 134 1.59 -2.71 7.21
N ALA A 135 1.57 -1.55 6.52
CA ALA A 135 0.36 -0.96 5.96
C ALA A 135 -0.46 -1.92 5.06
N HIS A 136 0.22 -2.67 4.18
CA HIS A 136 -0.44 -3.56 3.23
C HIS A 136 -0.67 -5.00 3.77
N LYS A 137 -0.50 -5.26 5.08
CA LYS A 137 -0.72 -6.59 5.70
C LYS A 137 -2.05 -7.24 5.28
N LYS A 138 -3.15 -6.48 5.34
CA LYS A 138 -4.49 -7.00 4.96
C LYS A 138 -4.59 -7.34 3.46
N LEU A 139 -3.92 -6.60 2.58
CA LEU A 139 -3.91 -6.88 1.14
C LEU A 139 -3.11 -8.15 0.84
N VAL A 140 -1.91 -8.27 1.40
CA VAL A 140 -1.05 -9.46 1.24
C VAL A 140 -1.70 -10.71 1.81
N LEU A 141 -2.32 -10.64 3.00
CA LEU A 141 -3.06 -11.77 3.56
C LEU A 141 -4.30 -12.15 2.74
N LYS A 142 -4.97 -11.19 2.06
CA LYS A 142 -6.06 -11.51 1.13
C LYS A 142 -5.54 -12.19 -0.13
N ALA A 143 -4.44 -11.72 -0.72
CA ALA A 143 -3.79 -12.35 -1.87
C ALA A 143 -3.37 -13.80 -1.53
N LYS A 144 -2.72 -14.04 -0.39
CA LYS A 144 -2.33 -15.39 0.05
C LYS A 144 -3.51 -16.37 0.26
N ASN A 145 -4.72 -15.86 0.48
CA ASN A 145 -5.95 -16.66 0.59
C ASN A 145 -6.80 -16.63 -0.70
N SER A 146 -6.30 -16.05 -1.78
CA SER A 146 -6.91 -15.97 -3.10
C SER A 146 -6.45 -17.14 -3.96
N ASN A 147 -7.35 -17.67 -4.79
CA ASN A 147 -7.00 -18.66 -5.82
C ASN A 147 -6.64 -18.00 -7.17
N MET A 148 -6.50 -16.67 -7.23
CA MET A 148 -6.23 -15.93 -8.49
C MET A 148 -4.74 -15.88 -8.88
N SER A 149 -3.83 -16.13 -7.93
CA SER A 149 -2.40 -16.26 -8.19
C SER A 149 -1.72 -17.10 -7.10
N ALA A 150 -0.44 -17.43 -7.29
CA ALA A 150 0.33 -18.15 -6.27
C ALA A 150 0.69 -17.21 -5.12
N GLY A 151 0.30 -17.56 -3.90
CA GLY A 151 0.66 -16.81 -2.68
C GLY A 151 0.30 -15.33 -2.74
N GLU A 152 1.23 -14.47 -2.35
CA GLU A 152 1.06 -13.01 -2.31
C GLU A 152 1.11 -12.29 -3.65
N ASN A 153 1.39 -12.98 -4.77
CA ASN A 153 1.65 -12.37 -6.08
C ASN A 153 0.60 -11.33 -6.50
N GLU A 154 -0.68 -11.58 -6.22
CA GLU A 154 -1.75 -10.64 -6.54
C GLU A 154 -1.56 -9.27 -5.86
N ALA A 155 -1.05 -9.22 -4.61
CA ALA A 155 -0.77 -7.98 -3.91
C ALA A 155 0.47 -7.26 -4.48
N CYS A 156 1.51 -8.00 -4.86
CA CYS A 156 2.74 -7.43 -5.41
C CYS A 156 2.55 -6.90 -6.84
N LEU A 157 1.96 -7.69 -7.73
CA LEU A 157 1.81 -7.37 -9.16
C LEU A 157 0.95 -6.12 -9.41
N VAL A 158 -0.04 -5.84 -8.54
CA VAL A 158 -0.87 -4.61 -8.63
C VAL A 158 -0.03 -3.33 -8.65
N CYS A 159 1.02 -3.29 -7.83
CA CYS A 159 1.96 -2.18 -7.76
C CYS A 159 3.08 -2.32 -8.79
N HIS A 160 3.71 -3.50 -8.84
CA HIS A 160 5.00 -3.69 -9.54
C HIS A 160 4.91 -4.00 -11.03
N THR A 161 3.73 -4.31 -11.60
CA THR A 161 3.62 -4.62 -13.03
C THR A 161 2.49 -3.87 -13.72
N ASN A 162 2.48 -3.93 -15.05
CA ASN A 162 1.42 -3.35 -15.88
C ASN A 162 0.10 -4.16 -15.86
N TYR A 163 -0.15 -4.91 -14.77
CA TYR A 163 -1.37 -5.65 -14.54
C TYR A 163 -2.56 -4.72 -14.21
N SER A 164 -3.70 -4.97 -14.84
CA SER A 164 -4.95 -4.25 -14.56
C SER A 164 -5.63 -4.82 -13.32
N CYS A 165 -6.11 -3.94 -12.45
CA CYS A 165 -6.75 -4.32 -11.19
C CYS A 165 -7.94 -3.40 -10.85
N LYS A 166 -8.93 -3.95 -10.13
CA LYS A 166 -9.92 -3.16 -9.40
C LYS A 166 -9.86 -3.55 -7.92
N ILE A 167 -9.62 -2.58 -7.05
CA ILE A 167 -9.75 -2.74 -5.60
C ILE A 167 -10.99 -1.99 -5.15
N THR A 168 -11.90 -2.71 -4.49
CA THR A 168 -12.96 -2.12 -3.68
C THR A 168 -12.55 -2.23 -2.22
N TYR A 169 -12.45 -1.09 -1.53
CA TYR A 169 -12.27 -1.04 -0.08
C TYR A 169 -13.39 -0.22 0.56
N SER A 170 -13.55 -0.38 1.87
CA SER A 170 -14.58 0.33 2.63
C SER A 170 -14.04 0.82 3.96
N TYR A 171 -14.64 1.90 4.43
CA TYR A 171 -14.41 2.49 5.75
C TYR A 171 -15.76 2.78 6.40
N PHE A 172 -15.79 3.08 7.69
CA PHE A 172 -17.02 3.60 8.32
C PHE A 172 -17.33 5.01 7.77
N TYR A 173 -18.56 5.49 7.98
CA TYR A 173 -18.95 6.83 7.53
C TYR A 173 -18.55 7.90 8.55
N ASN A 174 -18.77 7.62 9.84
CA ASN A 174 -18.39 8.47 10.97
C ASN A 174 -18.07 7.64 12.23
N ILE A 175 -17.41 8.28 13.20
CA ILE A 175 -17.45 7.87 14.60
C ILE A 175 -18.17 8.92 15.46
N ASN A 176 -18.76 8.46 16.56
CA ASN A 176 -19.37 9.27 17.60
C ASN A 176 -18.82 8.79 18.94
N TYR A 177 -18.34 9.70 19.78
CA TYR A 177 -17.84 9.33 21.11
C TYR A 177 -18.04 10.42 22.15
N THR A 178 -18.07 10.01 23.41
CA THR A 178 -18.13 10.89 24.56
C THR A 178 -16.90 10.63 25.43
N LEU A 179 -16.13 11.67 25.69
CA LEU A 179 -15.09 11.68 26.71
C LEU A 179 -15.63 12.31 28.00
N GLU A 180 -15.32 11.66 29.12
CA GLU A 180 -15.52 12.14 30.48
C GLU A 180 -14.22 11.93 31.27
N ASN A 181 -13.60 12.99 31.79
CA ASN A 181 -12.31 12.95 32.49
C ASN A 181 -11.23 12.19 31.71
N TRP A 182 -11.07 12.54 30.42
CA TRP A 182 -10.13 11.94 29.46
C TRP A 182 -10.38 10.44 29.15
N SER A 183 -11.49 9.88 29.62
CA SER A 183 -11.89 8.48 29.39
C SER A 183 -13.15 8.40 28.55
N PHE A 184 -13.27 7.40 27.67
CA PHE A 184 -14.50 7.22 26.89
C PHE A 184 -15.65 6.71 27.77
N SER A 185 -16.72 7.51 27.89
CA SER A 185 -18.00 7.05 28.43
C SER A 185 -18.93 6.49 27.34
N SER A 186 -18.73 6.89 26.07
CA SER A 186 -19.37 6.29 24.90
C SER A 186 -18.43 6.22 23.69
N PHE A 187 -18.62 5.22 22.84
CA PHE A 187 -17.95 5.11 21.53
C PHE A 187 -18.81 4.29 20.56
N SER A 188 -18.98 4.77 19.34
CA SER A 188 -19.64 4.04 18.24
C SER A 188 -19.11 4.50 16.88
N TYR A 189 -19.27 3.65 15.86
CA TYR A 189 -19.00 3.97 14.47
C TYR A 189 -20.20 3.56 13.62
N ASN A 190 -20.58 4.38 12.63
CA ASN A 190 -21.80 4.18 11.86
C ASN A 190 -21.56 4.29 10.36
N GLY A 191 -22.45 3.64 9.60
CA GLY A 191 -22.45 3.65 8.13
C GLY A 191 -21.22 2.98 7.49
N THR A 192 -21.22 2.94 6.17
CA THR A 192 -20.10 2.42 5.38
C THR A 192 -19.92 3.29 4.13
N ARG A 193 -18.70 3.82 3.93
CA ARG A 193 -18.28 4.41 2.66
C ARG A 193 -17.54 3.35 1.84
N TYR A 194 -17.82 3.28 0.54
CA TYR A 194 -17.15 2.37 -0.39
C TYR A 194 -16.31 3.16 -1.39
N TYR A 195 -15.10 2.68 -1.63
CA TYR A 195 -14.14 3.27 -2.55
C TYR A 195 -13.77 2.25 -3.60
N ASP A 196 -14.20 2.50 -4.84
CA ASP A 196 -13.84 1.73 -6.02
C ASP A 196 -12.65 2.41 -6.73
N VAL A 197 -11.51 1.71 -6.74
CA VAL A 197 -10.30 2.16 -7.44
C VAL A 197 -9.98 1.18 -8.55
N GLN A 198 -9.74 1.69 -9.76
CA GLN A 198 -9.38 0.88 -10.93
C GLN A 198 -8.11 1.36 -11.62
N TRP A 199 -7.18 0.44 -11.84
CA TRP A 199 -6.05 0.60 -12.74
C TRP A 199 -6.36 -0.14 -14.03
N VAL A 200 -6.61 0.62 -15.09
CA VAL A 200 -6.59 0.12 -16.46
C VAL A 200 -5.17 0.34 -16.97
N LYS A 201 -4.42 -0.76 -17.06
CA LYS A 201 -3.05 -0.87 -17.60
C LYS A 201 -3.10 -1.83 -18.81
N SER A 202 -1.95 -2.21 -19.40
CA SER A 202 -1.92 -3.19 -20.51
C SER A 202 -2.53 -4.55 -20.15
N GLY A 203 -2.52 -4.91 -18.86
CA GLY A 203 -2.92 -6.22 -18.36
C GLY A 203 -1.76 -7.22 -18.28
N ALA A 204 -0.57 -6.82 -18.74
CA ALA A 204 0.64 -7.62 -18.67
C ALA A 204 1.02 -7.98 -17.24
N LYS A 205 1.45 -9.22 -17.03
CA LYS A 205 1.88 -9.70 -15.70
C LYS A 205 3.40 -9.81 -15.58
N HIS A 206 4.12 -9.80 -16.70
CA HIS A 206 5.58 -9.88 -16.73
C HIS A 206 6.25 -8.57 -17.15
N GLU A 207 5.47 -7.51 -17.39
CA GLU A 207 5.94 -6.15 -17.67
C GLU A 207 6.07 -5.39 -16.33
N PHE A 208 7.26 -5.36 -15.74
CA PHE A 208 7.54 -4.70 -14.45
C PHE A 208 7.79 -3.20 -14.61
N LEU A 209 7.15 -2.41 -13.75
CA LEU A 209 7.19 -0.95 -13.72
C LEU A 209 8.42 -0.42 -12.97
N SER A 210 8.83 0.81 -13.29
CA SER A 210 9.84 1.53 -12.51
C SER A 210 9.29 1.96 -11.15
N LEU A 211 10.15 2.07 -10.13
CA LEU A 211 9.73 2.37 -8.76
C LEU A 211 9.11 3.76 -8.61
N ASP A 212 9.46 4.73 -9.47
CA ASP A 212 8.89 6.08 -9.47
C ASP A 212 7.46 6.12 -10.05
N GLU A 213 7.04 5.10 -10.82
CA GLU A 213 5.67 4.95 -11.33
C GLU A 213 4.69 4.44 -10.27
N ILE A 214 5.20 3.87 -9.16
CA ILE A 214 4.38 3.31 -8.08
C ILE A 214 3.83 4.46 -7.21
N LYS A 215 2.55 4.80 -7.40
CA LYS A 215 1.86 5.88 -6.64
C LYS A 215 0.81 5.35 -5.66
N CYS A 216 1.05 5.56 -4.37
CA CYS A 216 0.11 5.20 -3.29
C CYS A 216 -1.22 5.94 -3.39
N THR A 217 -1.21 7.19 -3.86
CA THR A 217 -2.36 8.12 -3.89
C THR A 217 -3.59 7.57 -4.59
N LYS A 218 -3.41 6.68 -5.57
CA LYS A 218 -4.52 6.04 -6.27
C LYS A 218 -5.20 4.95 -5.43
N CYS A 219 -4.45 4.13 -4.68
CA CYS A 219 -5.00 3.18 -3.71
C CYS A 219 -5.73 3.90 -2.57
N HIS A 220 -5.13 4.99 -2.08
CA HIS A 220 -5.63 5.76 -0.94
C HIS A 220 -6.51 6.94 -1.41
N LYS A 221 -7.51 6.65 -2.27
CA LYS A 221 -8.34 7.68 -2.91
C LYS A 221 -9.03 8.59 -1.90
N ASN A 222 -9.59 8.05 -0.81
CA ASN A 222 -10.22 8.83 0.25
C ASN A 222 -9.25 9.86 0.88
N ILE A 223 -7.99 9.49 1.07
CA ILE A 223 -6.94 10.36 1.61
C ILE A 223 -6.50 11.40 0.58
N TYR A 224 -6.36 11.01 -0.69
CA TYR A 224 -6.06 11.95 -1.76
C TYR A 224 -7.18 12.97 -1.96
N ASP A 225 -8.43 12.52 -1.91
CA ASP A 225 -9.60 13.38 -1.97
C ASP A 225 -9.59 14.37 -0.80
N ALA A 226 -9.36 13.92 0.44
CA ALA A 226 -9.23 14.79 1.61
C ALA A 226 -8.12 15.84 1.43
N LEU A 227 -6.92 15.42 1.04
CA LEU A 227 -5.77 16.33 1.00
C LEU A 227 -5.79 17.30 -0.18
N VAL A 228 -6.41 16.93 -1.31
CA VAL A 228 -6.26 17.62 -2.61
C VAL A 228 -7.58 18.10 -3.21
N ASN A 229 -8.63 17.28 -3.21
CA ASN A 229 -9.86 17.56 -3.95
C ASN A 229 -10.95 18.23 -3.08
N GLY A 230 -10.95 17.95 -1.78
CA GLY A 230 -12.02 18.31 -0.85
C GLY A 230 -13.27 17.47 -0.97
N THR A 231 -14.15 17.65 0.00
CA THR A 231 -15.44 16.98 0.01
C THR A 231 -16.48 17.79 -0.74
N SER A 232 -16.77 17.36 -1.96
CA SER A 232 -17.80 17.96 -2.82
C SER A 232 -19.15 18.04 -2.09
N GLY A 233 -19.62 19.27 -1.83
CA GLY A 233 -20.91 19.52 -1.20
C GLY A 233 -20.87 19.82 0.30
N SER A 234 -19.73 19.69 0.98
CA SER A 234 -19.53 20.41 2.24
C SER A 234 -19.35 21.90 1.92
N GLY A 235 -19.91 22.78 2.75
CA GLY A 235 -19.69 24.24 2.65
C GLY A 235 -18.29 24.69 3.09
N GLU A 236 -17.40 23.74 3.30
CA GLU A 236 -16.22 23.80 4.14
C GLU A 236 -15.06 23.14 3.40
N ASN A 237 -13.96 23.86 3.21
CA ASN A 237 -12.75 23.34 2.57
C ASN A 237 -11.84 22.66 3.62
N TYR A 238 -12.39 21.77 4.44
CA TYR A 238 -11.59 20.90 5.31
C TYR A 238 -10.78 19.96 4.41
N LEU A 239 -9.46 20.04 4.52
CA LEU A 239 -8.54 19.37 3.61
C LEU A 239 -7.32 18.84 4.38
N THR A 240 -7.52 17.86 5.25
CA THR A 240 -6.55 17.32 6.21
C THR A 240 -6.57 15.78 6.24
N HIS A 241 -5.62 15.14 6.94
CA HIS A 241 -5.54 13.66 7.07
C HIS A 241 -4.78 13.25 8.35
N ALA A 242 -3.72 13.98 8.68
CA ALA A 242 -3.22 14.08 10.05
C ALA A 242 -3.69 15.41 10.65
N PRO A 243 -3.72 15.57 11.99
CA PRO A 243 -4.20 16.79 12.63
C PRO A 243 -3.41 17.99 12.14
N ILE A 244 -4.09 19.01 11.63
CA ILE A 244 -3.49 20.28 11.23
C ILE A 244 -4.06 21.35 12.12
N GLU A 245 -3.18 22.13 12.73
CA GLU A 245 -3.59 23.41 13.27
C GLU A 245 -3.86 24.37 12.11
N ILE A 246 -5.11 24.38 11.65
CA ILE A 246 -5.65 25.51 10.90
C ILE A 246 -6.15 26.51 11.95
N ASP A 247 -5.22 27.26 12.55
CA ASP A 247 -5.64 28.58 13.01
C ASP A 247 -5.94 29.44 11.77
N LYS A 248 -7.01 30.21 11.89
CA LYS A 248 -7.22 31.41 11.11
C LYS A 248 -6.82 32.53 12.04
N THR A 249 -5.60 33.07 11.92
CA THR A 249 -5.29 34.34 12.59
C THR A 249 -6.21 35.48 12.14
N GLY A 250 -7.34 35.59 12.84
CA GLY A 250 -7.64 36.85 13.49
C GLY A 250 -6.54 37.20 14.48
N SER A 251 -6.70 38.32 15.17
CA SER A 251 -5.89 38.64 16.34
C SER A 251 -5.92 37.50 17.39
N GLY A 252 -4.91 36.61 17.43
CA GLY A 252 -4.87 35.56 18.47
C GLY A 252 -4.15 34.22 18.19
N ASN A 253 -2.98 34.19 17.54
CA ASN A 253 -2.15 32.97 17.35
C ASN A 253 -1.99 32.12 18.64
N TRP A 254 -1.91 30.79 18.65
CA TRP A 254 -2.09 29.74 17.63
C TRP A 254 -1.15 29.87 16.40
N ASP A 255 -1.54 30.13 15.12
CA ASP A 255 -0.76 30.14 13.82
C ASP A 255 0.77 29.85 13.78
N THR A 256 1.53 30.39 14.74
CA THR A 256 2.99 30.35 14.86
C THR A 256 3.50 29.28 15.83
N ASP A 257 2.73 28.92 16.86
CA ASP A 257 3.09 27.99 17.93
C ASP A 257 2.15 26.80 17.96
N ASN A 258 2.32 25.87 17.01
CA ASN A 258 1.66 24.58 17.17
C ASN A 258 2.19 23.90 18.43
N ALA A 259 1.28 23.30 19.21
CA ALA A 259 1.62 22.69 20.51
C ALA A 259 2.66 21.54 20.42
N TRP A 260 3.05 21.18 19.20
CA TRP A 260 3.98 20.11 18.82
C TRP A 260 5.33 20.64 18.28
N GLY A 261 5.52 21.97 18.24
CA GLY A 261 6.71 22.67 17.78
C GLY A 261 7.18 22.39 16.35
N HIS A 262 6.32 21.94 15.42
CA HIS A 262 6.81 21.40 14.14
C HIS A 262 5.87 21.49 12.92
N TYR A 263 6.19 22.34 11.95
CA TYR A 263 5.45 22.51 10.67
C TYR A 263 5.61 21.34 9.67
N ARG A 264 6.35 20.27 9.98
CA ARG A 264 6.79 19.32 8.94
C ARG A 264 5.71 18.32 8.50
N TYR A 265 5.01 17.72 9.46
CA TYR A 265 4.12 16.56 9.23
C TYR A 265 2.63 16.96 9.14
N HIS A 266 2.33 18.17 9.62
CA HIS A 266 0.98 18.69 9.86
C HIS A 266 0.73 19.99 9.08
N TYR A 267 1.57 20.32 8.10
CA TYR A 267 1.37 21.46 7.21
C TYR A 267 0.98 20.96 5.82
N ILE A 268 -0.01 21.60 5.20
CA ILE A 268 -0.31 21.37 3.78
C ILE A 268 -0.08 22.66 2.98
N PRO A 269 0.85 22.65 2.01
CA PRO A 269 1.10 23.80 1.15
C PRO A 269 -0.04 24.08 0.18
N SER A 270 -0.03 25.25 -0.45
CA SER A 270 -0.97 25.59 -1.54
C SER A 270 -0.85 24.69 -2.77
N TYR A 271 0.35 24.13 -3.05
CA TYR A 271 0.62 23.22 -4.17
C TYR A 271 0.26 21.74 -3.85
N ARG A 272 -0.93 21.53 -3.28
CA ARG A 272 -1.40 20.25 -2.69
C ARG A 272 -1.16 19.02 -3.56
N ALA A 273 -1.62 19.04 -4.81
CA ALA A 273 -1.54 17.89 -5.71
C ALA A 273 -0.10 17.45 -6.01
N GLU A 274 0.81 18.39 -6.25
CA GLU A 274 2.23 18.12 -6.49
C GLU A 274 2.91 17.58 -5.22
N HIS A 275 2.57 18.13 -4.07
CA HIS A 275 3.10 17.69 -2.78
C HIS A 275 2.67 16.25 -2.46
N VAL A 276 1.39 15.94 -2.59
CA VAL A 276 0.82 14.62 -2.23
C VAL A 276 1.25 13.53 -3.20
N ASN A 277 1.46 13.83 -4.49
CA ASN A 277 1.94 12.86 -5.48
C ASN A 277 3.48 12.66 -5.51
N SER A 278 4.22 13.39 -4.66
CA SER A 278 5.67 13.25 -4.51
C SER A 278 6.03 12.55 -3.19
N SER A 279 6.71 13.23 -2.26
CA SER A 279 7.31 12.62 -1.07
C SER A 279 6.44 12.69 0.20
N TYR A 280 5.25 13.32 0.13
CA TYR A 280 4.39 13.57 1.30
C TYR A 280 4.09 12.31 2.12
N CYS A 281 3.68 11.21 1.49
CA CYS A 281 3.37 9.97 2.21
C CYS A 281 4.61 9.38 2.90
N PHE A 282 5.78 9.40 2.25
CA PHE A 282 7.01 8.84 2.83
C PHE A 282 7.51 9.66 4.03
N ARG A 283 7.24 10.98 4.10
CA ARG A 283 7.60 11.82 5.26
C ARG A 283 7.21 11.22 6.59
N CYS A 284 6.06 10.55 6.64
CA CYS A 284 5.56 9.88 7.83
C CYS A 284 5.71 8.35 7.67
N HIS A 285 5.16 7.77 6.59
CA HIS A 285 5.02 6.31 6.48
C HIS A 285 6.31 5.57 6.12
N ASN A 286 7.38 6.27 5.74
CA ASN A 286 8.71 5.68 5.55
C ASN A 286 9.79 6.75 5.76
N VAL A 287 10.01 7.11 7.02
CA VAL A 287 10.86 8.23 7.43
C VAL A 287 12.32 8.04 6.98
N ASP A 288 12.81 6.80 7.05
CA ASP A 288 14.15 6.37 6.60
C ASP A 288 14.35 6.67 5.11
N LYS A 289 13.48 6.13 4.25
CA LYS A 289 13.48 6.44 2.81
C LYS A 289 13.41 7.95 2.53
N TYR A 290 12.57 8.69 3.27
CA TYR A 290 12.50 10.13 3.10
C TYR A 290 13.81 10.84 3.49
N ALA A 291 14.49 10.37 4.54
CA ALA A 291 15.76 10.93 4.99
C ALA A 291 16.86 10.75 3.93
N ASP A 292 16.94 9.55 3.34
CA ASP A 292 17.87 9.21 2.25
C ASP A 292 17.62 10.05 0.99
N GLU A 293 16.35 10.20 0.59
CA GLU A 293 15.98 11.05 -0.56
C GLU A 293 16.18 12.55 -0.27
N ASN A 294 16.28 12.96 1.01
CA ASN A 294 16.32 14.37 1.42
C ASN A 294 17.33 14.65 2.56
N PRO A 295 18.64 14.43 2.35
CA PRO A 295 19.64 14.48 3.42
C PRO A 295 19.77 15.85 4.09
N SER A 296 19.46 16.95 3.40
CA SER A 296 19.41 18.30 3.99
C SER A 296 18.34 18.43 5.08
N TYR A 297 17.22 17.73 4.94
CA TYR A 297 16.12 17.71 5.91
C TYR A 297 16.35 16.70 7.05
N ALA A 298 17.31 15.78 6.92
CA ALA A 298 17.63 14.82 7.98
C ALA A 298 18.19 15.53 9.23
N LEU A 299 19.10 16.48 9.03
CA LEU A 299 19.68 17.28 10.13
C LEU A 299 18.71 18.32 10.68
N THR A 300 17.99 19.06 9.82
CA THR A 300 17.06 20.13 10.26
C THR A 300 15.93 19.60 11.14
N TYR A 301 15.52 18.34 10.94
CA TYR A 301 14.34 17.77 11.58
C TYR A 301 14.65 16.52 12.43
N ASN A 302 15.93 16.29 12.77
CA ASN A 302 16.38 15.20 13.65
C ASN A 302 15.88 13.81 13.20
N LEU A 303 16.00 13.50 11.91
CA LEU A 303 15.33 12.32 11.34
C LEU A 303 15.81 10.98 11.86
N SER A 304 17.07 10.84 12.23
CA SER A 304 17.59 9.59 12.81
C SER A 304 16.76 9.16 14.04
N TYR A 305 16.41 10.10 14.91
CA TYR A 305 15.59 9.82 16.10
C TYR A 305 14.14 9.47 15.76
N VAL A 306 13.59 10.05 14.69
CA VAL A 306 12.25 9.67 14.20
C VAL A 306 12.27 8.32 13.48
N VAL A 307 13.39 7.95 12.84
CA VAL A 307 13.61 6.58 12.33
C VAL A 307 13.69 5.59 13.50
N GLU A 308 14.41 5.91 14.57
CA GLU A 308 14.46 5.10 15.81
C GLU A 308 13.08 4.94 16.49
N ASP A 309 12.17 5.90 16.31
CA ASP A 309 10.80 5.82 16.82
C ASP A 309 9.85 4.96 15.98
N THR A 310 10.17 4.75 14.71
CA THR A 310 9.31 4.14 13.68
C THR A 310 9.83 2.76 13.28
N ASN A 311 9.08 2.04 12.45
CA ASN A 311 9.51 0.77 11.86
C ASN A 311 10.01 1.00 10.42
N SER A 312 10.52 2.20 10.08
CA SER A 312 10.75 2.60 8.69
C SER A 312 11.85 1.81 7.98
N THR A 313 12.84 1.30 8.70
CA THR A 313 13.87 0.36 8.17
C THR A 313 13.33 -1.04 7.88
N ASP A 314 12.22 -1.40 8.53
CA ASP A 314 11.69 -2.77 8.57
C ASP A 314 10.49 -2.98 7.64
N VAL A 315 9.97 -1.91 7.02
CA VAL A 315 8.80 -1.97 6.12
C VAL A 315 9.20 -1.93 4.64
N HIS A 316 8.65 -2.83 3.84
CA HIS A 316 8.89 -2.87 2.39
C HIS A 316 8.50 -1.57 1.65
N CYS A 317 7.50 -0.83 2.14
CA CYS A 317 7.00 0.36 1.44
C CYS A 317 6.49 1.42 2.42
N ALA A 318 5.58 1.05 3.32
CA ALA A 318 4.90 1.98 4.22
C ALA A 318 4.51 1.33 5.56
N GLU A 319 4.72 2.08 6.64
CA GLU A 319 4.27 1.78 7.99
C GLU A 319 2.79 2.14 8.19
N ALA A 320 2.07 1.27 8.91
CA ALA A 320 0.75 1.52 9.47
C ALA A 320 0.87 2.36 10.75
N LEU A 321 1.08 3.67 10.60
CA LEU A 321 1.29 4.59 11.72
C LEU A 321 0.08 4.73 12.65
N THR A 322 0.38 5.18 13.86
CA THR A 322 -0.55 5.83 14.80
C THR A 322 0.05 7.16 15.26
N CYS A 323 -0.77 8.01 15.89
CA CYS A 323 -0.25 9.17 16.63
C CYS A 323 0.78 8.69 17.69
N ALA A 324 0.47 7.58 18.36
CA ALA A 324 1.34 6.95 19.36
C ALA A 324 2.74 6.55 18.83
N THR A 325 2.92 6.29 17.53
CA THR A 325 4.25 5.96 16.97
C THR A 325 5.27 7.05 17.28
N CYS A 326 4.90 8.32 17.12
CA CYS A 326 5.79 9.48 17.34
C CYS A 326 5.50 10.24 18.64
N HIS A 327 4.28 10.13 19.18
CA HIS A 327 3.80 10.99 20.26
C HIS A 327 3.54 10.27 21.59
N ALA A 328 3.73 8.95 21.67
CA ALA A 328 3.70 8.27 22.97
C ALA A 328 4.87 8.69 23.87
N LYS A 329 4.76 8.37 25.16
CA LYS A 329 5.79 8.65 26.16
C LYS A 329 7.15 8.04 25.78
N GLY A 330 8.22 8.82 25.92
CA GLY A 330 9.59 8.44 25.59
C GLY A 330 9.94 8.49 24.09
N LYS A 331 9.04 8.98 23.24
CA LYS A 331 9.28 9.21 21.80
C LYS A 331 9.89 10.59 21.54
N THR A 332 10.56 10.76 20.40
CA THR A 332 11.19 12.04 19.98
C THR A 332 10.20 13.21 19.92
N LYS A 333 8.91 12.93 19.74
CA LYS A 333 7.81 13.91 19.68
C LYS A 333 6.70 13.62 20.70
N GLU A 334 7.05 13.00 21.83
CA GLU A 334 6.15 12.78 22.99
C GLU A 334 5.23 13.98 23.26
N VAL A 335 3.95 13.73 23.57
CA VAL A 335 3.07 14.81 24.06
C VAL A 335 3.52 15.26 25.43
N ILE A 336 3.87 16.53 25.54
CA ILE A 336 4.17 17.18 26.81
C ILE A 336 3.02 18.15 27.10
N ASP A 337 2.45 18.07 28.31
CA ASP A 337 1.38 18.98 28.71
C ASP A 337 1.91 20.41 28.77
N ASN A 338 1.18 21.34 28.15
CA ASN A 338 1.55 22.75 28.17
C ASN A 338 1.24 23.33 29.56
N THR A 339 2.28 23.39 30.40
CA THR A 339 2.24 23.92 31.77
C THR A 339 1.68 25.34 31.85
N ASP A 340 1.84 26.15 30.79
CA ASP A 340 1.38 27.54 30.76
C ASP A 340 -0.13 27.65 30.49
N ARG A 341 -0.77 26.59 29.98
CA ARG A 341 -2.23 26.55 29.71
C ARG A 341 -3.05 25.73 30.70
N SER A 342 -2.45 25.24 31.79
CA SER A 342 -3.16 24.59 32.91
C SER A 342 -4.00 23.35 32.55
N GLY A 343 -3.65 22.67 31.46
CA GLY A 343 -4.24 21.39 31.06
C GLY A 343 -3.36 20.24 31.53
N GLU A 344 -3.91 19.39 32.40
CA GLU A 344 -3.33 18.09 32.76
C GLU A 344 -4.16 17.02 32.03
N GLY A 345 -3.55 16.25 31.12
CA GLY A 345 -4.24 15.12 30.48
C GLY A 345 -3.81 14.72 29.08
N HIS A 346 -2.97 15.49 28.36
CA HIS A 346 -2.35 14.98 27.14
C HIS A 346 -1.02 14.25 27.43
N SER A 347 -0.32 14.61 28.51
CA SER A 347 0.94 13.94 28.88
C SER A 347 0.70 12.62 29.61
N GLY A 348 1.56 11.63 29.30
CA GLY A 348 1.57 10.33 29.94
C GLY A 348 1.12 9.16 29.06
N GLU A 349 1.20 7.96 29.62
CA GLU A 349 0.84 6.73 28.90
C GLU A 349 -0.67 6.63 28.65
N ASP A 350 -1.54 7.21 29.48
CA ASP A 350 -2.95 6.85 29.52
C ASP A 350 -3.83 7.33 28.35
N PHE A 351 -3.51 8.46 27.70
CA PHE A 351 -4.31 8.96 26.57
C PHE A 351 -3.75 8.53 25.20
N VAL A 352 -2.47 8.81 24.92
CA VAL A 352 -1.84 8.49 23.62
C VAL A 352 -1.15 7.12 23.61
N GLY A 353 -0.70 6.60 24.75
CA GLY A 353 -0.02 5.29 24.84
C GLY A 353 -0.96 4.10 25.05
N ASN A 354 -2.05 4.27 25.80
CA ASN A 354 -2.90 3.21 26.33
C ASN A 354 -4.17 2.99 25.49
N ILE A 355 -4.00 3.02 24.16
CA ILE A 355 -5.12 2.96 23.22
C ILE A 355 -5.55 1.51 23.02
N SER A 356 -6.41 1.04 23.91
CA SER A 356 -7.07 -0.28 23.83
C SER A 356 -8.06 -0.40 22.66
N TYR A 357 -8.39 0.71 22.00
CA TYR A 357 -9.23 0.77 20.81
C TYR A 357 -8.46 0.34 19.55
N ALA A 358 -9.19 -0.12 18.53
CA ALA A 358 -8.55 -0.57 17.29
C ALA A 358 -7.74 0.57 16.63
N ARG A 359 -6.50 0.25 16.22
CA ARG A 359 -5.53 1.16 15.54
C ARG A 359 -6.20 2.12 14.54
N THR A 360 -7.17 1.60 13.80
CA THR A 360 -8.04 2.31 12.86
C THR A 360 -8.57 3.66 13.36
N PHE A 361 -8.99 3.76 14.62
CA PHE A 361 -9.68 4.94 15.15
C PHE A 361 -8.76 5.96 15.82
N ASN A 362 -7.48 5.65 16.07
CA ASN A 362 -6.62 6.56 16.83
C ASN A 362 -6.44 7.90 16.11
N GLY A 363 -6.23 7.88 14.79
CA GLY A 363 -6.20 9.09 13.98
C GLY A 363 -7.48 9.89 14.14
N ASP A 364 -8.63 9.29 13.83
CA ASP A 364 -9.96 9.93 13.95
C ASP A 364 -10.24 10.52 15.34
N ILE A 365 -9.80 9.87 16.43
CA ILE A 365 -9.94 10.38 17.82
C ILE A 365 -9.07 11.63 18.04
N CYS A 366 -7.82 11.63 17.59
CA CYS A 366 -6.95 12.81 17.70
C CYS A 366 -7.46 13.95 16.81
N MET A 367 -7.94 13.65 15.59
CA MET A 367 -8.60 14.61 14.70
C MET A 367 -9.85 15.21 15.36
N GLY A 368 -10.69 14.38 15.97
CA GLY A 368 -11.91 14.81 16.66
C GLY A 368 -11.68 15.74 17.86
N CYS A 369 -10.47 15.75 18.43
CA CYS A 369 -10.08 16.71 19.47
C CYS A 369 -9.35 17.96 18.94
N HIS A 370 -8.62 17.85 17.82
CA HIS A 370 -7.80 18.95 17.28
C HIS A 370 -8.44 19.73 16.13
N GLU A 371 -9.15 19.07 15.21
CA GLU A 371 -9.83 19.70 14.06
C GLU A 371 -11.20 20.26 14.47
N ALA A 372 -11.89 19.61 15.42
CA ALA A 372 -13.14 20.13 16.01
C ALA A 372 -12.94 21.39 16.87
N ALA A 373 -11.72 21.93 16.95
CA ALA A 373 -11.41 23.22 17.56
C ALA A 373 -11.97 24.42 16.77
N VAL A 374 -12.53 24.21 15.57
CA VAL A 374 -13.44 25.17 14.92
C VAL A 374 -14.76 25.21 15.71
N HIS A 375 -14.72 25.86 16.87
CA HIS A 375 -15.90 26.09 17.69
C HIS A 375 -16.91 26.95 16.90
N PRO A 376 -18.14 26.48 16.63
CA PRO A 376 -19.17 27.33 16.03
C PRO A 376 -19.41 28.56 16.90
N ASP A 377 -19.45 29.73 16.28
CA ASP A 377 -19.14 31.02 16.91
C ASP A 377 -19.81 31.27 18.29
N GLY A 378 -18.97 31.39 19.33
CA GLY A 378 -19.35 32.02 20.61
C GLY A 378 -19.77 31.08 21.76
N GLY A 379 -18.85 30.22 22.24
CA GLY A 379 -19.15 29.21 23.27
C GLY A 379 -18.31 29.17 24.56
N GLY A 380 -17.11 29.76 24.60
CA GLY A 380 -16.37 30.04 25.86
C GLY A 380 -15.99 28.86 26.80
N GLN A 381 -16.11 27.59 26.39
CA GLN A 381 -15.88 26.42 27.25
C GLN A 381 -14.66 25.56 26.86
N CYS A 382 -13.59 26.16 26.33
CA CYS A 382 -12.35 25.44 25.97
C CYS A 382 -11.76 24.61 27.15
N SER A 383 -12.04 25.00 28.40
CA SER A 383 -11.69 24.21 29.60
C SER A 383 -12.45 22.89 29.74
N ARG A 384 -13.65 22.72 29.14
CA ARG A 384 -14.40 21.45 29.11
C ARG A 384 -13.50 20.34 28.53
N CYS A 385 -12.92 20.58 27.36
CA CYS A 385 -11.98 19.67 26.73
C CYS A 385 -10.58 19.74 27.38
N HIS A 386 -9.93 20.90 27.41
CA HIS A 386 -8.50 20.98 27.73
C HIS A 386 -8.14 20.87 29.22
N LYS A 387 -9.10 21.03 30.14
CA LYS A 387 -8.87 20.89 31.59
C LYS A 387 -9.58 19.69 32.20
N TRP A 388 -10.77 19.37 31.71
CA TRP A 388 -11.59 18.30 32.28
C TRP A 388 -11.69 17.06 31.39
N GLY A 389 -11.08 17.07 30.19
CA GLY A 389 -11.12 15.92 29.28
C GLY A 389 -12.54 15.50 28.91
N ASN A 390 -13.48 16.47 28.88
CA ASN A 390 -14.89 16.24 28.59
C ASN A 390 -15.19 16.74 27.17
N ALA A 391 -15.78 15.89 26.33
CA ALA A 391 -16.09 16.22 24.93
C ALA A 391 -17.18 15.29 24.39
N GLU A 392 -18.15 15.81 23.66
CA GLU A 392 -19.06 15.02 22.83
C GLU A 392 -18.69 15.25 21.37
N VAL A 393 -18.10 14.25 20.71
CA VAL A 393 -17.46 14.39 19.40
C VAL A 393 -18.18 13.56 18.34
N TYR A 394 -18.47 14.23 17.22
CA TYR A 394 -18.84 13.63 15.95
C TYR A 394 -17.71 13.89 14.95
N ILE A 395 -17.21 12.86 14.26
CA ILE A 395 -16.30 13.08 13.13
C ILE A 395 -16.59 12.14 11.97
N GLU A 396 -16.72 12.72 10.78
CA GLU A 396 -16.80 12.00 9.52
C GLU A 396 -15.41 11.65 8.99
N SER A 397 -15.20 10.38 8.67
CA SER A 397 -13.95 9.91 8.08
C SER A 397 -13.68 10.49 6.69
N GLU A 398 -12.44 10.37 6.22
CA GLU A 398 -12.03 10.90 4.93
C GLU A 398 -12.91 10.38 3.77
N PRO A 399 -13.23 11.23 2.78
CA PRO A 399 -12.62 12.54 2.52
C PRO A 399 -13.19 13.71 3.33
N SER A 400 -14.22 13.48 4.16
CA SER A 400 -14.96 14.56 4.82
C SER A 400 -14.09 15.29 5.84
N GLY A 401 -13.53 14.56 6.82
CA GLY A 401 -12.78 15.14 7.92
C GLY A 401 -13.62 16.06 8.83
N TYR A 402 -14.90 16.24 8.52
CA TYR A 402 -15.81 17.13 9.23
C TYR A 402 -15.98 16.67 10.67
N ALA A 403 -15.62 17.52 11.61
CA ALA A 403 -15.66 17.24 13.04
C ALA A 403 -16.44 18.32 13.79
N GLU A 404 -17.34 17.89 14.67
CA GLU A 404 -18.03 18.73 15.65
C GLU A 404 -17.68 18.24 17.06
N ASN A 405 -17.53 19.18 18.00
CA ASN A 405 -17.34 18.89 19.42
C ASN A 405 -18.12 19.91 20.27
N THR A 406 -18.84 19.42 21.27
CA THR A 406 -19.67 20.23 22.20
C THR A 406 -19.37 19.94 23.67
#